data_AF-A0A971K4V0-F1
#
_entry.id   AF-A0A971K4V0-F1
#
_cell.length_a   1.000
_cell.length_b   1.000
_cell.length_c   1.000
_cell.angle_alpha   90.00
_cell.angle_beta   90.00
_cell.angle_gamma   90.00
#
_symmetry.space_group_name_H-M   'P 1'
#
loop_
_entity.id
_entity.type
_entity.pdbx_description
1 polymer ?
#
loop_
_entity_poly.entity_id
_entity_poly.type
_entity_poly.pdbx_seq_one_letter_code
_entity_poly.pdbx_strand_id
1 'polypeptide(L)'
;MNNMEKKLEKEIIRVAKKPGKCPVCGSVRIANYIYGIPEFTTELDRHVDDGRFILGGCCITDDDPLYRCTGCKTDFYRVKP
;
A
#
# COMPACT_ATOMS: atom_id res chain seq x y z
N MET A 1 -7.89 8.06 25.61
CA MET A 1 -6.97 7.51 24.59
C MET A 1 -5.66 7.16 25.27
N ASN A 2 -5.29 5.89 25.25
CA ASN A 2 -4.15 5.34 25.98
C ASN A 2 -2.82 5.52 25.20
N ASN A 3 -1.70 5.41 25.90
CA ASN A 3 -0.37 5.62 25.34
C ASN A 3 0.04 4.52 24.32
N MET A 4 -0.72 3.42 24.27
CA MET A 4 -0.52 2.31 23.34
C MET A 4 -1.22 2.59 21.99
N GLU A 5 -2.40 3.19 22.01
CA GLU A 5 -3.12 3.73 20.84
C GLU A 5 -2.27 4.80 20.12
N LYS A 6 -1.67 5.73 20.88
CA LYS A 6 -0.72 6.73 20.36
C LYS A 6 0.56 6.14 19.74
N LYS A 7 0.94 4.92 20.13
CA LYS A 7 2.13 4.21 19.61
C LYS A 7 1.80 3.31 18.40
N LEU A 8 0.51 3.02 18.17
CA LEU A 8 0.01 2.33 16.98
C LEU A 8 -0.31 3.28 15.83
N GLU A 9 -0.53 4.57 16.09
CA GLU A 9 -0.43 5.67 15.12
C GLU A 9 1.03 5.90 14.64
N LYS A 10 1.82 4.83 14.49
CA LYS A 10 3.13 4.86 13.85
C LYS A 10 2.93 5.33 12.41
N GLU A 11 3.09 6.65 12.24
CA GLU A 11 3.35 7.38 11.00
C GLU A 11 2.60 6.82 9.78
N ILE A 12 1.27 6.98 9.78
CA ILE A 12 0.48 6.79 8.56
C ILE A 12 1.02 7.77 7.52
N ILE A 13 1.72 7.26 6.50
CA ILE A 13 2.23 8.09 5.42
C ILE A 13 1.12 8.32 4.42
N ARG A 14 0.55 9.53 4.45
CA ARG A 14 -0.47 9.95 3.48
C ARG A 14 0.16 10.58 2.25
N VAL A 15 -0.33 10.20 1.07
CA VAL A 15 0.14 10.68 -0.23
C VAL A 15 -1.05 11.09 -1.10
N ALA A 16 -0.91 12.19 -1.84
CA ALA A 16 -1.94 12.63 -2.77
C ALA A 16 -1.99 11.76 -4.04
N LYS A 17 -0.84 11.15 -4.41
CA LYS A 17 -0.68 10.27 -5.58
C LYS A 17 0.42 9.24 -5.33
N LYS A 18 0.52 8.24 -6.21
CA LYS A 18 1.59 7.23 -6.16
C LYS A 18 2.98 7.88 -6.14
N PRO A 19 3.82 7.60 -5.12
CA PRO A 19 5.20 8.08 -5.09
C PRO A 19 6.02 7.43 -6.21
N GLY A 20 6.85 8.21 -6.91
CA GLY A 20 7.86 7.66 -7.83
C GLY A 20 9.06 7.05 -7.10
N LYS A 21 9.28 7.45 -5.84
CA LYS A 21 10.35 6.97 -4.96
C LYS A 21 9.84 6.94 -3.53
N CYS A 22 10.19 5.90 -2.79
CA CYS A 22 9.86 5.74 -1.38
C CYS A 22 10.56 6.83 -0.56
N PRO A 23 9.82 7.69 0.18
CA PRO A 23 10.44 8.70 1.03
C PRO A 23 11.14 8.10 2.27
N VAL A 24 10.85 6.84 2.62
CA VAL A 24 11.44 6.17 3.80
C VAL A 24 12.79 5.53 3.47
N CYS A 25 12.91 4.83 2.34
CA CYS A 25 14.12 4.05 2.01
C CYS A 25 14.74 4.39 0.66
N GLY A 26 14.12 5.28 -0.13
CA GLY A 26 14.62 5.67 -1.44
C GLY A 26 14.42 4.66 -2.58
N SER A 27 13.77 3.51 -2.34
CA SER A 27 13.43 2.56 -3.40
C SER A 27 12.44 3.15 -4.41
N VAL A 28 12.62 2.83 -5.71
CA VAL A 28 11.65 3.17 -6.76
C VAL A 28 10.60 2.07 -6.98
N ARG A 29 10.71 0.94 -6.28
CA ARG A 29 9.77 -0.19 -6.39
C ARG A 29 8.57 0.05 -5.48
N ILE A 30 7.53 0.65 -6.03
CA ILE A 30 6.26 0.94 -5.37
C ILE A 30 5.13 0.15 -6.04
N ALA A 31 4.57 -0.82 -5.33
CA ALA A 31 3.45 -1.63 -5.80
C ALA A 31 2.11 -0.91 -5.57
N ASN A 32 1.09 -1.26 -6.35
CA ASN A 32 -0.30 -0.88 -6.05
C ASN A 32 -1.00 -2.01 -5.31
N TYR A 33 -1.89 -1.66 -4.37
CA TYR A 33 -2.82 -2.63 -3.85
C TYR A 33 -3.97 -2.89 -4.82
N ILE A 34 -4.40 -4.15 -4.87
CA ILE A 34 -5.65 -4.58 -5.49
C ILE A 34 -6.49 -5.20 -4.38
N TYR A 35 -7.66 -4.60 -4.13
CA TYR A 35 -8.61 -5.06 -3.12
C TYR A 35 -9.85 -5.66 -3.79
N GLY A 36 -10.65 -6.37 -3.01
CA GLY A 36 -11.79 -7.11 -3.51
C GLY A 36 -11.40 -8.49 -4.03
N ILE A 37 -12.27 -9.07 -4.85
CA ILE A 37 -12.01 -10.33 -5.54
C ILE A 37 -11.67 -9.98 -7.00
N PRO A 38 -10.38 -9.96 -7.38
CA PRO A 38 -10.00 -9.69 -8.75
C PRO A 38 -10.31 -10.89 -9.64
N GLU A 39 -10.31 -10.67 -10.95
CA GLU A 39 -10.22 -11.76 -11.91
C GLU A 39 -8.80 -12.35 -11.84
N PHE A 40 -8.71 -13.63 -11.51
CA PHE A 40 -7.42 -14.34 -11.40
C PHE A 40 -6.94 -14.75 -12.79
N THR A 41 -6.14 -13.89 -13.40
CA THR A 41 -5.51 -14.12 -14.70
C THR A 41 -4.00 -14.33 -14.57
N THR A 42 -3.38 -15.01 -15.54
CA THR A 42 -1.92 -15.19 -15.57
C THR A 42 -1.17 -13.86 -15.63
N GLU A 43 -1.78 -12.81 -16.19
CA GLU A 43 -1.19 -11.46 -16.20
C GLU A 43 -1.16 -10.85 -14.80
N LEU A 44 -2.25 -11.01 -14.03
CA LEU A 44 -2.29 -10.61 -12.62
C LEU A 44 -1.21 -11.34 -11.82
N ASP A 45 -1.08 -12.66 -11.99
CA ASP A 45 -0.07 -13.46 -11.29
C ASP A 45 1.35 -12.93 -11.57
N ARG A 46 1.68 -12.68 -12.83
CA ARG A 46 2.98 -12.10 -13.22
C ARG A 46 3.20 -10.73 -12.57
N HIS A 47 2.19 -9.87 -12.52
CA HIS A 47 2.33 -8.57 -11.88
C HIS A 47 2.50 -8.64 -10.36
N VAL A 48 1.91 -9.64 -9.72
CA VAL A 48 2.11 -9.92 -8.29
C VAL A 48 3.53 -10.45 -8.06
N ASP A 49 3.98 -11.42 -8.87
CA ASP A 49 5.33 -12.00 -8.81
C ASP A 49 6.43 -10.95 -9.04
N ASP A 50 6.21 -10.04 -10.00
CA ASP A 50 7.09 -8.91 -10.29
C ASP A 50 7.06 -7.81 -9.20
N GLY A 51 6.16 -7.92 -8.21
CA GLY A 51 5.99 -6.94 -7.15
C GLY A 51 5.41 -5.61 -7.64
N ARG A 52 4.67 -5.60 -8.75
CA ARG A 52 3.94 -4.42 -9.25
C ARG A 52 2.59 -4.27 -8.56
N PHE A 53 1.98 -5.38 -8.18
CA PHE A 53 0.73 -5.44 -7.43
C PHE A 53 0.88 -6.23 -6.14
N ILE A 54 0.04 -5.89 -5.16
CA ILE A 54 -0.14 -6.63 -3.92
C ILE A 54 -1.63 -6.87 -3.75
N LEU A 55 -2.01 -8.12 -3.52
CA LEU A 55 -3.39 -8.46 -3.19
C LEU A 55 -3.67 -8.04 -1.74
N GLY A 56 -4.64 -7.16 -1.58
CA GLY A 56 -5.16 -6.73 -0.29
C GLY A 56 -6.24 -7.68 0.23
N GLY A 57 -7.12 -7.16 1.08
CA GLY A 57 -8.30 -7.88 1.55
C GLY A 57 -9.46 -7.86 0.55
N CYS A 58 -10.46 -8.72 0.78
CA CYS A 58 -11.68 -8.73 -0.01
C CYS A 58 -12.62 -7.55 0.30
N CYS A 59 -12.50 -6.93 1.47
CA CYS A 59 -13.29 -5.77 1.87
C CYS A 59 -12.48 -4.49 1.62
N ILE A 60 -13.11 -3.51 0.96
CA ILE A 60 -12.55 -2.18 0.74
C ILE A 60 -13.13 -1.24 1.80
N THR A 61 -12.25 -0.51 2.48
CA THR A 61 -12.56 0.52 3.46
C THR A 61 -11.91 1.85 3.05
N ASP A 62 -12.30 2.94 3.72
CA ASP A 62 -11.73 4.28 3.45
C ASP A 62 -10.34 4.50 4.09
N ASP A 63 -9.86 3.53 4.86
CA ASP A 63 -8.59 3.61 5.60
C ASP A 63 -7.61 2.52 5.15
N ASP A 64 -7.77 1.99 3.94
CA ASP A 64 -6.84 1.05 3.33
C ASP A 64 -5.64 1.75 2.63
N PRO A 65 -4.43 1.18 2.68
CA PRO A 65 -3.30 1.69 1.93
C PRO A 65 -3.48 1.44 0.43
N LEU A 66 -3.09 2.40 -0.40
CA LEU A 66 -3.20 2.28 -1.86
C LEU A 66 -1.92 1.76 -2.51
N TYR A 67 -0.80 1.99 -1.85
CA TYR A 67 0.52 1.62 -2.36
C TYR A 67 1.39 1.05 -1.26
N ARG A 68 2.35 0.21 -1.63
CA ARG A 68 3.38 -0.29 -0.72
C ARG A 68 4.74 -0.21 -1.38
N CYS A 69 5.74 0.28 -0.65
CA CYS A 69 7.13 0.11 -1.07
C CYS A 69 7.52 -1.35 -0.91
N THR A 70 7.93 -2.04 -1.99
CA THR A 70 8.36 -3.44 -1.88
C THR A 70 9.76 -3.59 -1.30
N GLY A 71 10.53 -2.49 -1.19
CA GLY A 71 11.85 -2.45 -0.56
C GLY A 71 11.80 -2.45 0.97
N CYS A 72 11.05 -1.52 1.57
CA CYS A 72 10.96 -1.39 3.04
C CYS A 72 9.59 -1.76 3.62
N LYS A 73 8.64 -2.20 2.79
CA LYS A 73 7.28 -2.61 3.17
C LYS A 73 6.41 -1.50 3.79
N THR A 74 6.84 -0.23 3.67
CA THR A 74 6.04 0.92 4.10
C THR A 74 4.80 1.08 3.23
N ASP A 75 3.65 1.28 3.88
CA ASP A 75 2.36 1.55 3.27
C ASP A 75 2.09 3.03 3.09
N PHE A 76 1.42 3.37 1.98
CA PHE A 76 1.01 4.72 1.65
C PHE A 76 -0.50 4.81 1.50
N TYR A 77 -1.11 5.71 2.26
CA TYR A 77 -2.55 5.92 2.32
C TYR A 77 -2.94 7.16 1.51
N ARG A 78 -4.17 7.25 1.03
CA ARG A 78 -4.63 8.45 0.32
C ARG A 78 -4.81 9.61 1.29
N VAL A 79 -4.48 10.83 0.87
CA VAL A 79 -4.96 12.04 1.53
C VAL A 79 -6.48 12.14 1.30
N LYS A 80 -7.28 12.18 2.37
CA LYS A 80 -8.72 12.44 2.26
C LYS A 80 -8.91 13.92 1.85
N PRO A 81 -9.77 14.23 0.85
CA PRO A 81 -10.08 15.60 0.47
C PRO A 81 -10.77 16.37 1.60
#